data_AF-E9J886-F1
#
_entry.id   AF-E9J886-F1
#
_cell.length_a   1.000
_cell.length_b   1.000
_cell.length_c   1.000
_cell.angle_alpha   90.00
_cell.angle_beta   90.00
_cell.angle_gamma   90.00
#
_symmetry.space_group_name_H-M   'P 1'
#
loop_
_entity.id
_entity.type
_entity.pdbx_description
1 polymer ?
#
loop_
_entity_poly.entity_id
_entity_poly.type
_entity_poly.pdbx_seq_one_letter_code
_entity_poly.pdbx_strand_id
1 'polypeptide(L)'
;EGHAGGKRQKGSTDTSPSAEEPAKKHRAQHTGTYAEATDPLTRVIIPESYPEEEITAERLALLKLAVSRAISGIREGPIPCFRRTFLRGGAAVVLGRDKASLIWLAEQMGNISLWENAKFKVVGPEHRAVVWVSEAPDEPAVVLERLERQNPGLSTKIIAENVGATRDGRNLVFKIPESSVLKLKALDFKPYLGLDQVTFKVSGAQ
;
A
#
# COMPACT_ATOMS: atom_id res chain seq x y z
N GLU A 1 -66.03 34.54 -20.55
CA GLU A 1 -64.62 34.99 -20.35
C GLU A 1 -63.79 34.32 -21.45
N GLY A 2 -62.92 34.91 -22.26
CA GLY A 2 -62.38 36.25 -22.50
C GLY A 2 -61.47 36.11 -23.74
N HIS A 3 -61.14 37.23 -24.38
CA HIS A 3 -60.66 37.38 -25.77
C HIS A 3 -59.36 36.69 -26.24
N ALA A 4 -59.38 36.32 -27.52
CA ALA A 4 -58.43 36.55 -28.63
C ALA A 4 -56.94 36.92 -28.37
N GLY A 5 -56.07 36.29 -29.18
CA GLY A 5 -55.02 36.98 -29.94
C GLY A 5 -53.57 36.80 -29.47
N GLY A 6 -52.64 36.65 -30.43
CA GLY A 6 -51.22 36.92 -30.15
C GLY A 6 -50.20 36.22 -31.06
N LYS A 7 -49.67 36.95 -32.04
CA LYS A 7 -48.56 36.59 -32.95
C LYS A 7 -47.18 36.85 -32.31
N ARG A 8 -46.18 36.07 -32.77
CA ARG A 8 -44.79 36.46 -33.20
C ARG A 8 -43.72 36.97 -32.20
N GLN A 9 -42.51 36.40 -32.43
CA GLN A 9 -41.15 37.00 -32.56
C GLN A 9 -40.27 37.38 -31.34
N LYS A 10 -39.16 36.63 -31.22
CA LYS A 10 -37.71 36.99 -31.27
C LYS A 10 -37.24 38.40 -30.84
N GLY A 11 -36.30 38.44 -29.89
CA GLY A 11 -35.28 39.50 -29.63
C GLY A 11 -34.70 39.34 -28.21
N SER A 12 -33.48 38.80 -28.02
CA SER A 12 -32.13 39.41 -27.94
C SER A 12 -31.90 40.46 -26.84
N THR A 13 -30.99 40.12 -25.89
CA THR A 13 -30.04 40.95 -25.09
C THR A 13 -30.63 42.05 -24.18
N ASP A 14 -30.31 42.20 -22.88
CA ASP A 14 -28.98 42.22 -22.27
C ASP A 14 -28.99 42.22 -20.69
N THR A 15 -27.92 41.67 -20.09
CA THR A 15 -27.22 41.99 -18.79
C THR A 15 -27.74 41.60 -17.37
N SER A 16 -27.07 40.57 -16.79
CA SER A 16 -26.44 40.34 -15.44
C SER A 16 -27.19 40.31 -14.09
N PRO A 17 -26.63 39.72 -12.98
CA PRO A 17 -25.38 38.95 -12.79
C PRO A 17 -25.54 37.60 -12.02
N SER A 18 -24.42 36.90 -11.81
CA SER A 18 -24.16 36.02 -10.65
C SER A 18 -24.67 34.56 -10.70
N ALA A 19 -23.78 33.67 -11.14
CA ALA A 19 -23.31 32.58 -10.28
C ALA A 19 -21.93 32.17 -10.80
N GLU A 20 -20.89 32.50 -10.03
CA GLU A 20 -19.59 31.89 -10.18
C GLU A 20 -19.78 30.37 -10.09
N GLU A 21 -19.56 29.65 -11.19
CA GLU A 21 -19.34 28.21 -11.10
C GLU A 21 -18.07 28.01 -10.27
N PRO A 22 -18.14 27.35 -9.11
CA PRO A 22 -16.94 27.08 -8.35
C PRO A 22 -16.11 26.11 -9.17
N ALA A 23 -15.02 26.65 -9.73
CA ALA A 23 -13.94 25.91 -10.34
C ALA A 23 -13.66 24.66 -9.49
N LYS A 24 -13.89 23.47 -10.07
CA LYS A 24 -13.50 22.20 -9.47
C LYS A 24 -12.00 22.25 -9.23
N LYS A 25 -11.62 22.63 -8.01
CA LYS A 25 -10.26 22.60 -7.50
C LYS A 25 -9.78 21.15 -7.56
N HIS A 26 -8.99 20.85 -8.58
CA HIS A 26 -8.05 19.75 -8.52
C HIS A 26 -6.97 20.11 -7.49
N ARG A 27 -6.93 19.39 -6.37
CA ARG A 27 -5.71 18.65 -5.99
C ARG A 27 -6.06 17.62 -4.94
N ALA A 28 -6.30 16.40 -5.40
CA ALA A 28 -6.29 15.21 -4.58
C ALA A 28 -4.99 15.18 -3.76
N GLN A 29 -5.11 15.10 -2.43
CA GLN A 29 -4.09 14.43 -1.65
C GLN A 29 -4.10 13.00 -2.16
N HIS A 30 -3.18 12.70 -3.07
CA HIS A 30 -3.18 11.44 -3.78
C HIS A 30 -2.57 10.38 -2.86
N THR A 31 -3.38 9.92 -1.90
CA THR A 31 -3.16 8.68 -1.16
C THR A 31 -2.93 7.57 -2.18
N GLY A 32 -1.85 6.81 -2.00
CA GLY A 32 -1.52 5.72 -2.91
C GLY A 32 -2.67 4.74 -3.05
N THR A 33 -2.90 4.25 -4.26
CA THR A 33 -3.97 3.30 -4.53
C THR A 33 -3.62 1.91 -3.99
N TYR A 34 -4.64 1.08 -3.85
CA TYR A 34 -4.47 -0.27 -3.34
C TYR A 34 -3.61 -1.16 -4.28
N ALA A 35 -3.74 -0.98 -5.60
CA ALA A 35 -2.91 -1.64 -6.60
C ALA A 35 -1.41 -1.33 -6.41
N GLU A 36 -1.07 -0.08 -6.11
CA GLU A 36 0.33 0.32 -5.83
C GLU A 36 0.89 -0.39 -4.58
N ALA A 37 0.04 -0.79 -3.64
CA ALA A 37 0.43 -1.53 -2.43
C ALA A 37 0.78 -2.99 -2.70
N THR A 38 0.42 -3.53 -3.87
CA THR A 38 0.60 -4.94 -4.23
C THR A 38 1.52 -5.14 -5.43
N ASP A 39 2.05 -4.04 -5.96
CA ASP A 39 3.01 -4.04 -7.06
C ASP A 39 4.37 -4.59 -6.58
N PRO A 40 4.94 -5.62 -7.23
CA PRO A 40 6.26 -6.16 -6.87
C PRO A 40 7.40 -5.13 -7.01
N LEU A 41 7.15 -4.04 -7.74
CA LEU A 41 8.05 -2.89 -7.91
C LEU A 41 7.78 -1.76 -6.91
N THR A 42 7.03 -2.02 -5.84
CA THR A 42 6.88 -1.11 -4.71
C THR A 42 7.86 -1.45 -3.59
N ARG A 43 8.42 -0.43 -2.95
CA ARG A 43 9.15 -0.53 -1.69
C ARG A 43 8.61 0.48 -0.69
N VAL A 44 8.67 0.11 0.58
CA VAL A 44 8.31 0.97 1.69
C VAL A 44 9.58 1.27 2.48
N ILE A 45 9.86 2.55 2.68
CA ILE A 45 10.93 3.05 3.51
C ILE A 45 10.32 3.45 4.84
N ILE A 46 10.78 2.82 5.91
CA ILE A 46 10.36 3.08 7.29
C ILE A 46 11.58 3.38 8.16
N PRO A 47 11.44 4.24 9.19
CA PRO A 47 12.42 4.33 10.26
C PRO A 47 12.59 2.97 10.95
N GLU A 48 13.78 2.66 11.47
CA GLU A 48 13.97 1.41 12.24
C GLU A 48 13.10 1.36 13.51
N SER A 49 12.80 2.54 14.06
CA SER A 49 11.91 2.83 15.19
C SER A 49 10.43 2.94 14.79
N TYR A 50 10.02 2.46 13.63
CA TYR A 50 8.60 2.44 13.25
C TYR A 50 7.84 1.38 14.09
N PRO A 51 6.67 1.69 14.68
CA PRO A 51 5.84 2.87 14.43
C PRO A 51 6.04 4.07 15.39
N GLU A 52 6.95 3.99 16.35
CA GLU A 52 7.21 5.08 17.31
C GLU A 52 7.71 6.36 16.60
N GLU A 53 8.42 6.19 15.48
CA GLU A 53 8.82 7.27 14.59
C GLU A 53 8.21 7.10 13.19
N GLU A 54 7.63 8.19 12.68
CA GLU A 54 7.06 8.27 11.35
C GLU A 54 7.83 9.23 10.43
N ILE A 55 7.73 8.99 9.13
CA ILE A 55 8.17 9.91 8.08
C ILE A 55 7.08 10.97 7.91
N THR A 56 7.43 12.22 8.20
CA THR A 56 6.57 13.37 7.91
C THR A 56 6.71 13.83 6.45
N ALA A 57 5.89 14.78 6.02
CA ALA A 57 6.00 15.36 4.68
C ALA A 57 7.35 16.06 4.45
N GLU A 58 7.87 16.74 5.48
CA GLU A 58 9.16 17.43 5.46
C GLU A 58 10.30 16.41 5.32
N ARG A 59 10.26 15.34 6.13
CA ARG A 59 11.23 14.25 6.07
C ARG A 59 11.18 13.51 4.73
N LEU A 60 10.00 13.35 4.14
CA LEU A 60 9.86 12.80 2.80
C LEU A 60 10.49 13.71 1.73
N ALA A 61 10.38 15.03 1.87
CA ALA A 61 11.04 15.97 0.96
C ALA A 61 12.57 15.88 1.06
N LEU A 62 13.11 15.76 2.28
CA LEU A 62 14.54 15.53 2.51
C LEU A 62 15.02 14.21 1.89
N LEU A 63 14.27 13.13 2.09
CA LEU A 63 14.52 11.84 1.44
C LEU A 63 14.59 11.95 -0.08
N LYS A 64 13.59 12.61 -0.69
CA LYS A 64 13.57 12.83 -2.14
C LYS A 64 14.79 13.63 -2.62
N LEU A 65 15.19 14.66 -1.88
CA LEU A 65 16.34 15.49 -2.20
C LEU A 65 17.64 14.68 -2.14
N ALA A 66 17.83 13.91 -1.07
CA ALA A 66 19.04 13.12 -0.88
C ALA A 66 19.17 11.99 -1.92
N VAL A 67 18.06 11.28 -2.21
CA VAL A 67 18.03 10.28 -3.29
C VAL A 67 18.35 10.93 -4.63
N SER A 68 17.75 12.09 -4.94
CA SER A 68 18.04 12.82 -6.19
C SER A 68 19.52 13.19 -6.31
N ARG A 69 20.14 13.65 -5.22
CA ARG A 69 21.59 13.96 -5.19
C ARG A 69 22.44 12.72 -5.41
N ALA A 70 22.08 11.58 -4.80
CA ALA A 70 22.77 10.33 -5.01
C ALA A 70 22.68 9.86 -6.47
N ILE A 71 21.51 10.01 -7.11
CA ILE A 71 21.33 9.71 -8.54
C ILE A 71 22.22 10.61 -9.40
N SER A 72 22.21 11.92 -9.17
CA SER A 72 23.05 12.88 -9.91
C SER A 72 24.55 12.65 -9.73
N GLY A 73 24.96 11.95 -8.67
CA GLY A 73 26.35 11.61 -8.39
C GLY A 73 26.86 10.36 -9.11
N ILE A 74 25.99 9.58 -9.76
CA ILE A 74 26.38 8.34 -10.47
C ILE A 74 27.19 8.71 -11.72
N ARG A 75 28.45 8.26 -11.76
CA ARG A 75 29.36 8.46 -12.91
C ARG A 75 29.35 7.28 -13.88
N GLU A 76 29.19 6.08 -13.36
CA GLU A 76 29.23 4.82 -14.11
C GLU A 76 28.15 3.87 -13.62
N GLY A 77 27.61 3.05 -14.52
CA GLY A 77 26.58 2.07 -14.22
C GLY A 77 25.15 2.53 -14.50
N PRO A 78 24.15 1.66 -14.22
CA PRO A 78 22.75 1.94 -14.50
C PRO A 78 22.19 3.05 -13.60
N ILE A 79 21.47 4.00 -14.20
CA ILE A 79 20.79 5.06 -13.47
C ILE A 79 19.43 4.55 -12.97
N PRO A 80 19.19 4.51 -11.64
CA PRO A 80 17.93 4.03 -11.08
C PRO A 80 16.78 4.96 -11.48
N CYS A 81 15.62 4.37 -11.77
CA CYS A 81 14.44 5.10 -12.23
C CYS A 81 13.25 4.76 -11.34
N PHE A 82 12.53 5.79 -10.89
CA PHE A 82 11.36 5.67 -10.04
C PHE A 82 10.17 6.32 -10.71
N ARG A 83 9.02 5.64 -10.67
CA ARG A 83 7.75 6.16 -11.21
C ARG A 83 7.15 7.18 -10.27
N ARG A 84 7.21 6.92 -8.96
CA ARG A 84 6.52 7.73 -7.96
C ARG A 84 7.03 7.50 -6.55
N THR A 85 6.98 8.56 -5.73
CA THR A 85 7.21 8.46 -4.28
C THR A 85 6.21 9.32 -3.51
N PHE A 86 5.55 8.75 -2.50
CA PHE A 86 4.51 9.41 -1.69
C PHE A 86 4.47 8.90 -0.24
N LEU A 87 3.74 9.60 0.62
CA LEU A 87 3.57 9.23 2.03
C LEU A 87 2.32 8.36 2.23
N ARG A 88 2.42 7.31 3.06
CA ARG A 88 1.28 6.48 3.49
C ARG A 88 1.55 5.88 4.86
N GLY A 89 0.66 6.14 5.82
CA GLY A 89 0.71 5.53 7.16
C GLY A 89 2.04 5.73 7.89
N GLY A 90 2.59 6.95 7.85
CA GLY A 90 3.88 7.27 8.45
C GLY A 90 5.10 6.73 7.72
N ALA A 91 4.94 6.16 6.51
CA ALA A 91 6.03 5.59 5.72
C ALA A 91 6.12 6.22 4.33
N ALA A 92 7.33 6.18 3.74
CA ALA A 92 7.55 6.60 2.37
C ALA A 92 7.41 5.40 1.42
N VAL A 93 6.45 5.47 0.51
CA VAL A 93 6.23 4.43 -0.51
C VAL A 93 6.89 4.87 -1.81
N VAL A 94 7.75 4.02 -2.36
CA VAL A 94 8.50 4.25 -3.60
C VAL A 94 8.15 3.18 -4.62
N LEU A 95 7.75 3.62 -5.82
CA LEU A 95 7.48 2.76 -6.96
C LEU A 95 8.66 2.83 -7.92
N GLY A 96 9.41 1.75 -8.06
CA GLY A 96 10.49 1.60 -9.02
C GLY A 96 9.99 1.37 -10.44
N ARG A 97 10.79 1.70 -11.44
CA ARG A 97 10.58 1.26 -12.83
C ARG A 97 10.88 -0.23 -13.00
N ASP A 98 11.90 -0.70 -12.30
CA ASP A 98 12.43 -2.06 -12.38
C ASP A 98 13.03 -2.50 -11.04
N LYS A 99 13.33 -3.80 -10.92
CA LYS A 99 13.92 -4.38 -9.70
C LYS A 99 15.31 -3.81 -9.40
N ALA A 100 16.11 -3.51 -10.41
CA ALA A 100 17.46 -2.96 -10.25
C ALA A 100 17.43 -1.60 -9.54
N SER A 101 16.49 -0.73 -9.90
CA SER A 101 16.30 0.57 -9.26
C SER A 101 15.93 0.45 -7.77
N LEU A 102 15.17 -0.59 -7.40
CA LEU A 102 14.78 -0.84 -6.01
C LEU A 102 15.90 -1.48 -5.18
N ILE A 103 16.71 -2.33 -5.80
CA ILE A 103 17.92 -2.89 -5.16
C ILE A 103 18.90 -1.76 -4.87
N TRP A 104 19.18 -0.91 -5.87
CA TRP A 104 20.01 0.28 -5.68
C TRP A 104 19.48 1.18 -4.57
N LEU A 105 18.16 1.42 -4.52
CA LEU A 105 17.56 2.23 -3.46
C LEU A 105 17.81 1.65 -2.07
N ALA A 106 17.64 0.33 -1.92
CA ALA A 106 17.88 -0.36 -0.65
C ALA A 106 19.34 -0.24 -0.20
N GLU A 107 20.29 -0.40 -1.14
CA GLU A 107 21.72 -0.21 -0.88
C GLU A 107 22.04 1.24 -0.48
N GLN A 108 21.45 2.22 -1.16
CA GLN A 108 21.68 3.63 -0.86
C GLN A 108 21.09 4.06 0.48
N MET A 109 19.97 3.51 0.92
CA MET A 109 19.39 3.88 2.22
C MET A 109 20.30 3.52 3.41
N GLY A 110 21.24 2.57 3.24
CA GLY A 110 22.29 2.31 4.23
C GLY A 110 23.44 3.34 4.22
N ASN A 111 23.62 4.05 3.11
CA ASN A 111 24.75 4.96 2.87
C ASN A 111 24.37 6.44 2.97
N ILE A 112 23.09 6.79 2.80
CA ILE A 112 22.62 8.17 2.82
C ILE A 112 22.27 8.56 4.27
N SER A 113 23.08 9.43 4.87
CA SER A 113 22.75 10.10 6.12
C SER A 113 21.67 11.16 5.89
N LEU A 114 20.40 10.79 6.07
CA LEU A 114 19.26 11.66 5.79
C LEU A 114 19.05 12.77 6.84
N TRP A 115 19.17 12.43 8.13
CA TRP A 115 19.21 13.36 9.27
C TRP A 115 19.84 12.68 10.49
N GLU A 116 20.11 13.45 11.56
CA GLU A 116 20.83 12.95 12.75
C GLU A 116 20.21 11.64 13.27
N ASN A 117 21.07 10.60 13.38
CA ASN A 117 20.76 9.28 13.94
C ASN A 117 19.64 8.48 13.23
N ALA A 118 19.20 8.93 12.06
CA ALA A 118 18.10 8.28 11.35
C ALA A 118 18.58 7.03 10.60
N LYS A 119 18.08 5.86 11.03
CA LYS A 119 18.28 4.58 10.34
C LYS A 119 16.97 4.16 9.70
N PHE A 120 17.05 3.67 8.46
CA PHE A 120 15.87 3.27 7.70
C PHE A 120 15.99 1.82 7.23
N LYS A 121 14.84 1.17 7.13
CA LYS A 121 14.69 -0.12 6.46
C LYS A 121 13.91 0.07 5.17
N VAL A 122 14.39 -0.55 4.11
CA VAL A 122 13.68 -0.66 2.84
C VAL A 122 13.06 -2.04 2.77
N VAL A 123 11.75 -2.11 2.92
CA VAL A 123 10.99 -3.36 2.94
C VAL A 123 10.09 -3.48 1.71
N GLY A 124 9.73 -4.72 1.38
CA GLY A 124 8.65 -4.98 0.41
C GLY A 124 7.30 -4.52 0.97
N PRO A 125 6.28 -4.35 0.10
CA PRO A 125 4.93 -4.15 0.58
C PRO A 125 4.46 -5.32 1.46
N GLU A 126 3.70 -4.99 2.49
CA GLU A 126 2.97 -5.99 3.27
C GLU A 126 1.53 -6.09 2.74
N HIS A 127 1.08 -7.33 2.53
CA HIS A 127 -0.29 -7.64 2.14
C HIS A 127 -1.10 -8.00 3.37
N ARG A 128 -2.41 -7.80 3.27
CA ARG A 128 -3.36 -8.29 4.28
C ARG A 128 -4.09 -9.50 3.72
N ALA A 129 -4.28 -10.51 4.56
CA ALA A 129 -5.17 -11.62 4.23
C ALA A 129 -6.14 -11.90 5.35
N VAL A 130 -7.34 -12.32 4.96
CA VAL A 130 -8.33 -12.87 5.89
C VAL A 130 -8.39 -14.37 5.67
N VAL A 131 -8.29 -15.13 6.76
CA VAL A 131 -8.33 -16.59 6.75
C VAL A 131 -9.41 -17.04 7.72
N TRP A 132 -10.33 -17.86 7.22
CA TRP A 132 -11.29 -18.55 8.07
C TRP A 132 -10.63 -19.79 8.66
N VAL A 133 -10.69 -19.92 9.98
CA VAL A 133 -10.22 -21.09 10.71
C VAL A 133 -11.42 -21.70 11.42
N SER A 134 -11.79 -22.91 11.00
CA SER A 134 -12.81 -23.73 11.66
C SER A 134 -12.34 -24.12 13.07
N GLU A 135 -13.25 -24.25 14.02
CA GLU A 135 -12.90 -24.48 15.42
C GLU A 135 -11.98 -25.71 15.63
N ALA A 136 -10.72 -25.42 15.96
CA ALA A 136 -9.98 -26.11 17.01
C ALA A 136 -9.74 -25.07 18.12
N PRO A 137 -9.75 -25.46 19.42
CA PRO A 137 -9.61 -24.55 20.55
C PRO A 137 -8.20 -23.93 20.69
N ASP A 138 -7.36 -24.08 19.66
CA ASP A 138 -5.99 -23.66 19.70
C ASP A 138 -5.87 -22.14 19.71
N GLU A 139 -5.00 -21.63 20.55
CA GLU A 139 -4.64 -20.22 20.56
C GLU A 139 -4.15 -19.76 19.17
N PRO A 140 -4.45 -18.53 18.72
CA PRO A 140 -3.99 -18.01 17.43
C PRO A 140 -2.48 -18.17 17.20
N ALA A 141 -1.67 -18.07 18.25
CA ALA A 141 -0.24 -18.32 18.20
C ALA A 141 0.10 -19.78 17.81
N VAL A 142 -0.64 -20.76 18.35
CA VAL A 142 -0.48 -22.18 18.00
C VAL A 142 -0.93 -22.45 16.57
N VAL A 143 -2.02 -21.80 16.13
CA VAL A 143 -2.47 -21.86 14.74
C VAL A 143 -1.41 -21.30 13.79
N LEU A 144 -0.81 -20.16 14.13
CA LEU A 144 0.27 -19.55 13.36
C LEU A 144 1.51 -20.46 13.30
N GLU A 145 1.96 -20.98 14.44
CA GLU A 145 3.12 -21.89 14.48
C GLU A 145 2.88 -23.12 13.59
N ARG A 146 1.70 -23.73 13.71
CA ARG A 146 1.33 -24.90 12.89
C ARG A 146 1.32 -24.56 11.39
N LEU A 147 0.72 -23.42 11.03
CA LEU A 147 0.69 -22.94 9.65
C LEU A 147 2.11 -22.80 9.08
N GLU A 148 3.01 -22.14 9.80
CA GLU A 148 4.38 -21.92 9.32
C GLU A 148 5.19 -23.23 9.24
N ARG A 149 4.97 -24.16 10.18
CA ARG A 149 5.62 -25.48 10.17
C ARG A 149 5.16 -26.38 9.03
N GLN A 150 3.87 -26.35 8.68
CA GLN A 150 3.31 -27.15 7.58
C GLN A 150 3.54 -26.53 6.20
N ASN A 151 3.92 -25.24 6.13
CA ASN A 151 4.16 -24.54 4.88
C ASN A 151 5.56 -23.87 4.89
N PRO A 152 6.65 -24.64 4.69
CA PRO A 152 8.01 -24.15 4.86
C PRO A 152 8.33 -22.80 4.20
N GLY A 153 8.70 -21.86 5.06
CA GLY A 153 9.07 -20.48 4.75
C GLY A 153 7.92 -19.61 4.25
N LEU A 154 6.68 -20.00 4.50
CA LEU A 154 5.62 -19.03 4.75
C LEU A 154 5.96 -18.34 6.08
N SER A 155 6.04 -17.02 6.08
CA SER A 155 6.22 -16.19 7.26
C SER A 155 5.09 -15.17 7.31
N THR A 156 4.27 -15.20 8.35
CA THR A 156 3.09 -14.33 8.49
C THR A 156 2.93 -13.83 9.91
N LYS A 157 2.17 -12.74 10.10
CA LYS A 157 1.90 -12.19 11.43
C LYS A 157 0.41 -11.94 11.60
N ILE A 158 -0.20 -12.46 12.67
CA ILE A 158 -1.59 -12.14 13.01
C ILE A 158 -1.65 -10.70 13.52
N ILE A 159 -2.60 -9.92 13.01
CA ILE A 159 -2.83 -8.51 13.39
C ILE A 159 -4.24 -8.22 13.89
N ALA A 160 -5.19 -9.14 13.67
CA ALA A 160 -6.50 -9.09 14.27
C ALA A 160 -7.06 -10.50 14.42
N GLU A 161 -7.78 -10.71 15.52
CA GLU A 161 -8.33 -11.99 15.93
C GLU A 161 -9.84 -11.88 16.12
N ASN A 162 -10.52 -13.01 16.09
CA ASN A 162 -11.96 -13.13 16.37
C ASN A 162 -12.85 -12.22 15.52
N VAL A 163 -12.42 -11.86 14.31
CA VAL A 163 -13.20 -11.00 13.41
C VAL A 163 -14.39 -11.82 12.87
N GLY A 164 -15.60 -11.43 13.25
CA GLY A 164 -16.81 -12.17 12.87
C GLY A 164 -16.85 -13.59 13.43
N ALA A 165 -16.32 -13.79 14.64
CA ALA A 165 -16.32 -15.09 15.31
C ALA A 165 -17.75 -15.63 15.50
N THR A 166 -17.91 -16.93 15.27
CA THR A 166 -19.14 -17.69 15.50
C THR A 166 -18.79 -18.97 16.26
N ARG A 167 -19.80 -19.79 16.58
CA ARG A 167 -19.57 -21.12 17.16
C ARG A 167 -18.86 -22.10 16.21
N ASP A 168 -18.82 -21.81 14.91
CA ASP A 168 -18.25 -22.70 13.90
C ASP A 168 -16.81 -22.32 13.51
N GLY A 169 -16.29 -21.21 14.04
CA GLY A 169 -14.95 -20.74 13.74
C GLY A 169 -14.81 -19.21 13.79
N ARG A 170 -13.65 -18.74 13.35
CA ARG A 170 -13.26 -17.33 13.40
C ARG A 170 -12.43 -16.93 12.19
N ASN A 171 -12.48 -15.64 11.84
CA ASN A 171 -11.48 -15.08 10.94
C ASN A 171 -10.26 -14.58 11.70
N LEU A 172 -9.09 -14.90 11.17
CA LEU A 172 -7.81 -14.31 11.53
C LEU A 172 -7.34 -13.40 10.40
N VAL A 173 -6.83 -12.23 10.76
CA VAL A 173 -6.26 -11.28 9.79
C VAL A 173 -4.75 -11.31 9.90
N PHE A 174 -4.10 -11.61 8.78
CA PHE A 174 -2.65 -11.72 8.67
C PHE A 174 -2.06 -10.52 7.93
N LYS A 175 -0.90 -10.08 8.39
CA LYS A 175 0.11 -9.39 7.59
C LYS A 175 1.00 -10.43 6.91
N ILE A 176 1.22 -10.25 5.62
CA ILE A 176 1.93 -11.18 4.77
C ILE A 176 3.00 -10.41 3.99
N PRO A 177 4.30 -10.72 4.18
CA PRO A 177 5.35 -10.15 3.35
C PRO A 177 5.25 -10.67 1.92
N GLU A 178 5.71 -9.89 0.94
CA GLU A 178 5.71 -10.27 -0.49
C GLU A 178 6.29 -11.67 -0.76
N SER A 179 7.37 -12.05 -0.06
CA SER A 179 7.99 -13.38 -0.18
C SER A 179 7.01 -14.52 0.14
N SER A 180 6.14 -14.31 1.13
CA SER A 180 5.08 -15.25 1.52
C SER A 180 3.92 -15.24 0.53
N VAL A 181 3.61 -14.10 -0.12
CA VAL A 181 2.57 -14.04 -1.16
C VAL A 181 2.94 -14.90 -2.37
N LEU A 182 4.20 -14.89 -2.82
CA LEU A 182 4.64 -15.74 -3.92
C LEU A 182 4.49 -17.23 -3.60
N LYS A 183 4.74 -17.62 -2.34
CA LYS A 183 4.52 -19.00 -1.88
C LYS A 183 3.04 -19.36 -1.83
N LEU A 184 2.20 -18.46 -1.33
CA LEU A 184 0.76 -18.65 -1.34
C LEU A 184 0.23 -18.79 -2.76
N LYS A 185 0.72 -18.00 -3.73
CA LYS A 185 0.37 -18.15 -5.15
C LYS A 185 0.70 -19.55 -5.69
N ALA A 186 1.87 -20.10 -5.34
CA ALA A 186 2.25 -21.45 -5.74
C ALA A 186 1.36 -22.56 -5.12
N LEU A 187 0.62 -22.24 -4.06
CA LEU A 187 -0.34 -23.11 -3.38
C LEU A 187 -1.79 -22.75 -3.71
N ASP A 188 -2.05 -21.96 -4.75
CA ASP A 188 -3.37 -21.42 -5.10
C ASP A 188 -4.10 -20.75 -3.92
N PHE A 189 -3.32 -20.10 -3.05
CA PHE A 189 -3.74 -19.48 -1.80
C PHE A 189 -4.44 -20.44 -0.81
N LYS A 190 -4.12 -21.74 -0.89
CA LYS A 190 -4.67 -22.79 -0.02
C LYS A 190 -3.58 -23.54 0.75
N PRO A 191 -2.83 -22.88 1.65
CA PRO A 191 -1.84 -23.56 2.49
C PRO A 191 -2.48 -24.58 3.44
N TYR A 192 -1.65 -25.53 3.89
CA TYR A 192 -2.05 -26.59 4.82
C TYR A 192 -2.16 -26.08 6.25
N LEU A 193 -3.20 -26.49 6.98
CA LEU A 193 -3.37 -26.22 8.40
C LEU A 193 -4.06 -27.41 9.08
N GLY A 194 -3.35 -28.05 10.01
CA GLY A 194 -3.83 -29.27 10.66
C GLY A 194 -3.96 -30.41 9.66
N LEU A 195 -5.18 -30.90 9.49
CA LEU A 195 -5.52 -31.98 8.57
C LEU A 195 -6.20 -31.50 7.28
N ASP A 196 -6.33 -30.17 7.11
CA ASP A 196 -7.05 -29.55 6.00
C ASP A 196 -6.21 -28.45 5.33
N GLN A 197 -6.79 -27.81 4.31
CA GLN A 197 -6.28 -26.57 3.72
C GLN A 197 -7.18 -25.39 4.09
N VAL A 198 -6.58 -24.22 4.29
CA VAL A 198 -7.31 -22.97 4.57
C VAL A 198 -7.14 -21.98 3.43
N THR A 199 -8.20 -21.22 3.12
CA THR A 199 -8.15 -20.23 2.04
C THR A 199 -7.65 -18.89 2.54
N PHE A 200 -6.55 -18.41 1.98
CA PHE A 200 -6.02 -17.07 2.21
C PHE A 200 -6.65 -16.07 1.25
N LYS A 201 -7.60 -15.26 1.75
CA LYS A 201 -8.16 -14.15 0.99
C LYS A 201 -7.22 -12.95 1.08
N VAL A 202 -6.18 -12.95 0.25
CA VAL A 202 -5.20 -11.86 0.18
C VAL A 202 -5.83 -10.69 -0.57
N SER A 203 -5.90 -9.55 0.09
CA SER A 203 -6.35 -8.34 -0.56
C SER A 203 -5.29 -7.95 -1.62
N GLY A 204 -5.67 -7.86 -2.90
CA GLY A 204 -4.85 -7.25 -3.97
C GLY A 204 -3.87 -8.15 -4.70
N ALA A 205 -3.84 -9.44 -4.36
CA ALA A 205 -3.28 -10.44 -5.24
C ALA A 205 -4.42 -10.99 -6.12
N GLN A 206 -4.63 -10.41 -7.30
CA GLN A 206 -5.32 -11.09 -8.42
C GLN A 206 -4.28 -11.57 -9.41
#